data_AF-A0A1L9S9C1-F1
#
_entry.id   AF-A0A1L9S9C1-F1
#
_cell.length_a   1.000
_cell.length_b   1.000
_cell.length_c   1.000
_cell.angle_alpha   90.00
_cell.angle_beta   90.00
_cell.angle_gamma   90.00
#
_symmetry.space_group_name_H-M   'P 1'
#
loop_
_entity.id
_entity.type
_entity.pdbx_description
1 polymer ?
#
loop_
_entity_poly.entity_id
_entity_poly.type
_entity_poly.pdbx_seq_one_letter_code
_entity_poly.pdbx_strand_id
1 'polypeptide(L)'
;MKAYWYDNHPGDQREAHDSGRTVSEEYLKNLGVIYQHCPTVESVDVLAKERGYKNRDEIVVSPQAMGAVYEDKVKMFFHEHLHEDEEIRYILDGEGYFDVRGQEDEWVRIKLGKDDLIILPAGIYHRFSTDENNYVKAMRLFQEDPKWTPLNRGPEVDSNSHRQTYLAAVSVN
;
A
#
# COMPACT_ATOMS: atom_id res chain seq x y z
N MET A 1 -8.13 -9.20 -4.96
CA MET A 1 -7.79 -8.75 -3.58
C MET A 1 -8.47 -9.56 -2.47
N LYS A 2 -7.77 -9.78 -1.34
CA LYS A 2 -8.32 -10.27 -0.05
C LYS A 2 -7.83 -9.36 1.09
N ALA A 3 -8.71 -8.90 1.98
CA ALA A 3 -8.33 -8.10 3.15
C ALA A 3 -8.83 -8.69 4.47
N TYR A 4 -8.04 -8.58 5.52
CA TYR A 4 -8.32 -9.16 6.84
C TYR A 4 -7.52 -8.46 7.93
N TRP A 5 -7.96 -8.60 9.18
CA TRP A 5 -7.21 -8.10 10.33
C TRP A 5 -5.96 -8.96 10.54
N TYR A 6 -4.82 -8.30 10.80
CA TYR A 6 -3.54 -8.94 11.09
C TYR A 6 -3.59 -9.63 12.47
N ASP A 7 -3.06 -10.84 12.59
CA ASP A 7 -3.15 -11.63 13.83
C ASP A 7 -2.22 -11.16 14.97
N ASN A 8 -1.18 -10.38 14.63
CA ASN A 8 -0.13 -9.89 15.53
C ASN A 8 0.67 -11.01 16.23
N HIS A 9 0.62 -12.24 15.72
CA HIS A 9 1.48 -13.30 16.21
C HIS A 9 2.94 -13.05 15.79
N PRO A 10 3.93 -13.49 16.59
CA PRO A 10 5.33 -13.48 16.15
C PRO A 10 5.49 -14.35 14.90
N GLY A 11 6.21 -13.86 13.89
CA GLY A 11 6.42 -14.57 12.62
C GLY A 11 7.19 -13.73 11.61
N ASP A 12 7.49 -14.31 10.45
CA ASP A 12 8.04 -13.55 9.32
C ASP A 12 6.94 -12.68 8.70
N GLN A 13 7.23 -11.39 8.49
CA GLN A 13 6.30 -10.43 7.89
C GLN A 13 5.63 -10.87 6.57
N ARG A 14 6.28 -11.80 5.85
CA ARG A 14 5.85 -12.37 4.57
C ARG A 14 4.82 -13.48 4.72
N GLU A 15 4.63 -14.04 5.92
CA GLU A 15 3.59 -15.02 6.21
C GLU A 15 2.20 -14.37 6.10
N ALA A 16 1.13 -15.17 5.97
CA ALA A 16 -0.20 -14.61 5.76
C ALA A 16 -0.70 -13.72 6.92
N HIS A 17 -0.36 -14.06 8.18
CA HIS A 17 -0.83 -13.37 9.39
C HIS A 17 -2.35 -13.11 9.44
N ASP A 18 -3.13 -14.09 8.96
CA ASP A 18 -4.58 -13.99 8.84
C ASP A 18 -5.27 -14.36 10.15
N SER A 19 -5.89 -13.39 10.81
CA SER A 19 -6.66 -13.61 12.04
C SER A 19 -7.98 -14.36 11.84
N GLY A 20 -8.40 -14.58 10.58
CA GLY A 20 -9.72 -15.09 10.21
C GLY A 20 -10.84 -14.04 10.25
N ARG A 21 -10.57 -12.82 10.72
CA ARG A 21 -11.51 -11.69 10.68
C ARG A 21 -11.37 -10.95 9.34
N THR A 22 -12.30 -11.17 8.43
CA THR A 22 -12.29 -10.51 7.11
C THR A 22 -12.60 -9.02 7.18
N VAL A 23 -12.00 -8.24 6.28
CA VAL A 23 -12.28 -6.82 6.08
C VAL A 23 -12.90 -6.61 4.70
N SER A 24 -14.03 -5.90 4.64
CA SER A 24 -14.73 -5.60 3.39
C SER A 24 -14.09 -4.44 2.62
N GLU A 25 -14.27 -4.39 1.31
CA GLU A 25 -13.89 -3.25 0.47
C GLU A 25 -14.50 -1.93 0.94
N GLU A 26 -15.76 -1.93 1.43
CA GLU A 26 -16.40 -0.73 1.96
C GLU A 26 -15.69 -0.18 3.22
N TYR A 27 -15.17 -1.07 4.07
CA TYR A 27 -14.37 -0.65 5.23
C TYR A 27 -13.06 0.01 4.78
N LEU A 28 -12.37 -0.59 3.80
CA LEU A 28 -11.15 0.01 3.22
C LEU A 28 -11.44 1.39 2.61
N LYS A 29 -12.57 1.52 1.91
CA LYS A 29 -13.02 2.80 1.35
C LYS A 29 -13.29 3.85 2.43
N ASN A 30 -13.83 3.46 3.58
CA ASN A 30 -14.01 4.37 4.72
C ASN A 30 -12.67 4.83 5.33
N LEU A 31 -11.60 4.05 5.17
CA LEU A 31 -10.21 4.47 5.44
C LEU A 31 -9.60 5.29 4.29
N GLY A 32 -10.36 5.61 3.25
CA GLY A 32 -9.87 6.30 2.04
C GLY A 32 -9.03 5.42 1.11
N VAL A 33 -8.87 4.13 1.41
CA VAL A 33 -8.16 3.17 0.53
C VAL A 33 -9.08 2.78 -0.62
N ILE A 34 -8.63 3.01 -1.85
CA ILE A 34 -9.39 2.66 -3.05
C ILE A 34 -8.77 1.41 -3.68
N TYR A 35 -9.61 0.43 -3.97
CA TYR A 35 -9.24 -0.77 -4.71
C TYR A 35 -9.99 -0.79 -6.04
N GLN A 36 -9.31 -1.26 -7.08
CA GLN A 36 -9.93 -1.58 -8.37
C GLN A 36 -9.27 -2.81 -8.97
N HIS A 37 -10.08 -3.72 -9.50
CA HIS A 37 -9.59 -4.79 -10.36
C HIS A 37 -9.44 -4.26 -11.79
N CYS A 38 -8.22 -4.32 -12.31
CA CYS A 38 -7.80 -3.76 -13.58
C CYS A 38 -7.23 -4.89 -14.46
N PRO A 39 -8.06 -5.62 -15.24
CA PRO A 39 -7.60 -6.79 -16.01
C PRO A 39 -6.65 -6.44 -17.17
N THR A 40 -6.47 -5.15 -17.46
CA THR A 40 -5.67 -4.63 -18.58
C THR A 40 -5.02 -3.31 -18.21
N VAL A 41 -3.88 -2.99 -18.83
CA VAL A 41 -3.23 -1.69 -18.63
C VAL A 41 -4.12 -0.53 -19.12
N GLU A 42 -4.94 -0.76 -20.13
CA GLU A 42 -5.91 0.20 -20.63
C GLU A 42 -6.92 0.61 -19.55
N SER A 43 -7.32 -0.32 -18.66
CA SER A 43 -8.20 0.02 -17.53
C SER A 43 -7.51 0.89 -16.48
N VAL A 44 -6.19 0.76 -16.34
CA VAL A 44 -5.36 1.65 -15.50
C VAL A 44 -5.22 3.02 -16.16
N ASP A 45 -5.08 3.08 -17.48
CA ASP A 45 -4.98 4.34 -18.23
C ASP A 45 -6.25 5.21 -18.08
N VAL A 46 -7.43 4.58 -18.03
CA VAL A 46 -8.70 5.28 -17.75
C VAL A 46 -8.67 5.93 -16.37
N LEU A 47 -8.33 5.16 -15.33
CA LEU A 47 -8.23 5.66 -13.96
C LEU A 47 -7.17 6.77 -13.84
N ALA A 48 -6.02 6.58 -14.48
CA ALA A 48 -4.94 7.56 -14.51
C ALA A 48 -5.40 8.89 -15.12
N LYS A 49 -6.17 8.85 -16.21
CA LYS A 49 -6.74 10.05 -16.83
C LYS A 49 -7.76 10.74 -15.92
N GLU A 50 -8.62 9.98 -15.25
CA GLU A 50 -9.65 10.52 -14.35
C GLU A 50 -9.05 11.17 -13.10
N ARG A 51 -7.98 10.60 -12.56
CA ARG A 51 -7.30 11.07 -11.33
C ARG A 51 -6.10 11.96 -11.57
N GLY A 52 -5.76 12.22 -12.83
CA GLY A 52 -4.65 13.09 -13.22
C GLY A 52 -3.26 12.51 -12.94
N TYR A 53 -3.09 11.19 -13.03
CA TYR A 53 -1.76 10.55 -12.91
C TYR A 53 -0.96 10.73 -14.19
N LYS A 54 0.03 11.62 -14.16
CA LYS A 54 0.82 12.03 -15.32
C LYS A 54 2.01 11.13 -15.59
N ASN A 55 2.55 10.52 -14.53
CA ASN A 55 3.80 9.75 -14.59
C ASN A 55 3.57 8.31 -14.13
N ARG A 56 4.35 7.38 -14.69
CA ARG A 56 4.40 5.98 -14.25
C ARG A 56 5.77 5.35 -14.49
N ASP A 57 6.10 4.36 -13.68
CA ASP A 57 7.23 3.45 -13.92
C ASP A 57 6.91 2.04 -13.43
N GLU A 58 7.84 1.10 -13.61
CA GLU A 58 7.72 -0.27 -13.14
C GLU A 58 8.84 -0.60 -12.14
N ILE A 59 8.51 -1.38 -11.12
CA ILE A 59 9.46 -1.92 -10.16
C ILE A 59 9.27 -3.42 -10.01
N VAL A 60 10.37 -4.16 -9.89
CA VAL A 60 10.38 -5.57 -9.50
C VAL A 60 11.02 -5.68 -8.13
N VAL A 61 10.27 -6.17 -7.15
CA VAL A 61 10.75 -6.43 -5.79
C VAL A 61 10.99 -7.93 -5.67
N SER A 62 12.25 -8.33 -5.80
CA SER A 62 12.69 -9.70 -5.56
C SER A 62 14.19 -9.75 -5.24
N PRO A 63 14.68 -10.80 -4.56
CA PRO A 63 16.11 -10.97 -4.31
C PRO A 63 16.93 -10.92 -5.61
N GLN A 64 16.42 -11.52 -6.69
CA GLN A 64 17.09 -11.56 -7.98
C GLN A 64 17.17 -10.19 -8.65
N ALA A 65 16.09 -9.40 -8.62
CA ALA A 65 16.03 -8.10 -9.29
C ALA A 65 16.77 -7.00 -8.52
N MET A 66 16.77 -7.06 -7.19
CA MET A 66 17.37 -6.03 -6.34
C MET A 66 18.79 -6.38 -5.86
N GLY A 67 19.18 -7.65 -5.90
CA GLY A 67 20.52 -8.09 -5.49
C GLY A 67 20.86 -7.68 -4.05
N ALA A 68 22.04 -7.08 -3.86
CA ALA A 68 22.57 -6.74 -2.55
C ALA A 68 21.70 -5.75 -1.74
N VAL A 69 20.89 -4.91 -2.39
CA VAL A 69 20.05 -3.92 -1.70
C VAL A 69 18.68 -4.45 -1.30
N TYR A 70 18.34 -5.70 -1.64
CA TYR A 70 17.02 -6.28 -1.41
C TYR A 70 16.62 -6.22 0.08
N GLU A 71 17.47 -6.70 0.98
CA GLU A 71 17.18 -6.78 2.42
C GLU A 71 16.95 -5.41 3.06
N ASP A 72 17.72 -4.40 2.66
CA ASP A 72 17.54 -3.04 3.17
C ASP A 72 16.26 -2.40 2.63
N LYS A 73 15.91 -2.68 1.37
CA LYS A 73 14.69 -2.16 0.75
C LYS A 73 13.43 -2.78 1.36
N VAL A 74 13.38 -4.10 1.57
CA VAL A 74 12.21 -4.73 2.19
C VAL A 74 12.00 -4.28 3.64
N LYS A 75 13.08 -4.05 4.39
CA LYS A 75 13.00 -3.45 5.74
C LYS A 75 12.44 -2.03 5.71
N MET A 76 12.89 -1.22 4.75
CA MET A 76 12.39 0.15 4.58
C MET A 76 10.91 0.16 4.20
N PHE A 77 10.49 -0.70 3.26
CA PHE A 77 9.10 -0.80 2.85
C PHE A 77 8.19 -1.32 3.97
N PHE A 78 8.69 -2.22 4.83
CA PHE A 78 7.90 -2.80 5.92
C PHE A 78 7.91 -1.95 7.20
N HIS A 79 8.84 -1.01 7.33
CA HIS A 79 8.80 -0.03 8.40
C HIS A 79 7.53 0.81 8.25
N GLU A 80 6.79 1.03 9.33
CA GLU A 80 5.54 1.80 9.26
C GLU A 80 5.80 3.26 8.91
N HIS A 81 5.16 3.75 7.86
CA HIS A 81 5.34 5.10 7.32
C HIS A 81 4.07 5.67 6.70
N LEU A 82 4.13 6.95 6.32
CA LEU A 82 3.16 7.59 5.45
C LEU A 82 3.85 8.35 4.31
N HIS A 83 3.04 8.75 3.33
CA HIS A 83 3.42 9.67 2.26
C HIS A 83 2.51 10.91 2.27
N GLU A 84 3.03 12.03 1.80
CA GLU A 84 2.29 13.29 1.63
C GLU A 84 1.47 13.31 0.33
N ASP A 85 1.75 12.38 -0.58
CA ASP A 85 1.02 12.14 -1.82
C ASP A 85 0.36 10.74 -1.77
N GLU A 86 -0.55 10.46 -2.71
CA GLU A 86 -1.13 9.12 -2.85
C GLU A 86 -0.05 8.09 -3.21
N GLU A 87 -0.12 6.91 -2.59
CA GLU A 87 0.66 5.75 -3.01
C GLU A 87 -0.20 4.84 -3.90
N ILE A 88 0.07 4.87 -5.21
CA ILE A 88 -0.67 4.09 -6.20
C ILE A 88 0.19 2.92 -6.70
N ARG A 89 -0.37 1.71 -6.66
CA ARG A 89 0.30 0.47 -7.09
C ARG A 89 -0.65 -0.40 -7.88
N TYR A 90 -0.24 -0.78 -9.08
CA TYR A 90 -0.91 -1.76 -9.92
C TYR A 90 -0.02 -2.98 -10.08
N ILE A 91 -0.51 -4.16 -9.71
CA ILE A 91 0.29 -5.39 -9.73
C ILE A 91 0.28 -6.01 -11.12
N LEU A 92 1.46 -6.07 -11.74
CA LEU A 92 1.67 -6.65 -13.06
C LEU A 92 1.94 -8.15 -12.99
N ASP A 93 2.61 -8.61 -11.93
CA ASP A 93 2.93 -10.01 -11.69
C ASP A 93 3.29 -10.26 -10.22
N GLY A 94 3.19 -11.51 -9.76
CA GLY A 94 3.44 -11.89 -8.37
C GLY A 94 2.36 -11.38 -7.40
N GLU A 95 2.71 -11.34 -6.11
CA GLU A 95 1.80 -11.00 -5.02
C GLU A 95 2.53 -10.23 -3.90
N GLY A 96 1.75 -9.47 -3.12
CA GLY A 96 2.28 -8.78 -1.95
C GLY A 96 1.18 -8.32 -0.98
N TYR A 97 1.63 -7.82 0.15
CA TYR A 97 0.80 -7.32 1.24
C TYR A 97 1.00 -5.83 1.42
N PHE A 98 -0.10 -5.08 1.41
CA PHE A 98 -0.15 -3.73 1.97
C PHE A 98 -0.87 -3.83 3.30
N ASP A 99 -0.18 -3.45 4.38
CA ASP A 99 -0.81 -3.31 5.68
C ASP A 99 -1.14 -1.83 5.92
N VAL A 100 -2.35 -1.54 6.36
CA VAL A 100 -2.82 -0.19 6.70
C VAL A 100 -3.37 -0.16 8.11
N ARG A 101 -3.33 1.01 8.77
CA ARG A 101 -3.98 1.20 10.08
C ARG A 101 -5.49 1.39 9.92
N GLY A 102 -6.27 0.57 10.63
CA GLY A 102 -7.71 0.74 10.78
C GLY A 102 -8.07 1.90 11.69
N GLN A 103 -9.37 2.12 11.91
CA GLN A 103 -9.89 3.22 12.73
C GLN A 103 -9.40 3.18 14.19
N GLU A 104 -9.27 1.97 14.76
CA GLU A 104 -8.75 1.75 16.12
C GLU A 104 -7.23 1.53 16.13
N ASP A 105 -6.53 1.95 15.07
CA ASP A 105 -5.09 1.79 14.90
C ASP A 105 -4.61 0.32 14.88
N GLU A 106 -5.52 -0.63 14.66
CA GLU A 106 -5.22 -2.05 14.40
C GLU A 106 -4.67 -2.23 12.96
N TRP A 107 -3.85 -3.26 12.73
CA TRP A 107 -3.36 -3.59 11.39
C TRP A 107 -4.41 -4.34 10.56
N VAL A 108 -4.70 -3.82 9.36
CA VAL A 108 -5.42 -4.52 8.29
C VAL A 108 -4.43 -4.91 7.21
N ARG A 109 -4.35 -6.20 6.89
CA ARG A 109 -3.54 -6.73 5.79
C ARG A 109 -4.38 -6.87 4.53
N ILE A 110 -3.86 -6.35 3.43
CA ILE A 110 -4.48 -6.37 2.10
C ILE A 110 -3.57 -7.15 1.17
N LYS A 111 -3.97 -8.36 0.78
CA LYS A 111 -3.29 -9.16 -0.23
C LYS A 111 -3.71 -8.73 -1.62
N LEU A 112 -2.73 -8.32 -2.42
CA LEU A 112 -2.90 -7.98 -3.83
C LEU A 112 -2.11 -8.96 -4.69
N GLY A 113 -2.72 -9.38 -5.79
CA GLY A 113 -2.06 -10.17 -6.83
C GLY A 113 -2.18 -9.48 -8.17
N LYS A 114 -1.73 -10.15 -9.22
CA LYS A 114 -1.84 -9.67 -10.60
C LYS A 114 -3.23 -9.11 -10.91
N ASP A 115 -3.24 -7.99 -11.63
CA ASP A 115 -4.41 -7.22 -12.08
C ASP A 115 -5.14 -6.45 -10.96
N ASP A 116 -4.64 -6.49 -9.71
CA ASP A 116 -5.15 -5.65 -8.63
C ASP A 116 -4.45 -4.27 -8.61
N LEU A 117 -5.25 -3.20 -8.48
CA LEU A 117 -4.78 -1.82 -8.25
C LEU A 117 -5.23 -1.33 -6.87
N ILE A 118 -4.32 -0.70 -6.13
CA ILE A 118 -4.61 -0.01 -4.87
C ILE A 118 -4.14 1.44 -4.92
N ILE A 119 -4.90 2.33 -4.28
CA ILE A 119 -4.54 3.71 -3.98
C ILE A 119 -4.62 3.87 -2.46
N LEU A 120 -3.49 4.18 -1.84
CA LEU A 120 -3.43 4.58 -0.44
C LEU A 120 -3.47 6.11 -0.38
N PRO A 121 -4.37 6.72 0.41
CA PRO A 121 -4.49 8.17 0.49
C PRO A 121 -3.27 8.77 1.20
N ALA A 122 -2.91 10.01 0.83
CA ALA A 122 -1.91 10.78 1.56
C ALA A 122 -2.24 10.81 3.07
N GLY A 123 -1.23 10.60 3.92
CA GLY A 123 -1.38 10.65 5.38
C GLY A 123 -1.84 9.34 6.05
N ILE A 124 -2.18 8.28 5.31
CA ILE A 124 -2.44 6.97 5.93
C ILE A 124 -1.14 6.30 6.36
N TYR A 125 -1.12 5.76 7.57
CA TYR A 125 -0.03 4.90 8.01
C TYR A 125 -0.17 3.52 7.37
N HIS A 126 0.90 3.09 6.71
CA HIS A 126 0.95 1.83 5.99
C HIS A 126 2.37 1.26 5.96
N ARG A 127 2.47 0.04 5.43
CA ARG A 127 3.72 -0.65 5.13
C ARG A 127 3.48 -1.69 4.04
N PHE A 128 4.56 -2.14 3.40
CA PHE A 128 4.52 -3.15 2.35
C PHE A 128 5.47 -4.32 2.64
N SER A 129 5.03 -5.53 2.31
CA SER A 129 5.88 -6.72 2.24
C SER A 129 5.53 -7.54 0.99
N THR A 130 6.52 -8.25 0.44
CA THR A 130 6.19 -9.40 -0.42
C THR A 130 5.55 -10.51 0.41
N ASP A 131 4.95 -11.48 -0.26
CA ASP A 131 4.61 -12.76 0.37
C ASP A 131 5.83 -13.69 0.45
N GLU A 132 5.60 -14.95 0.84
CA GLU A 132 6.61 -16.01 0.94
C GLU A 132 7.30 -16.33 -0.40
N ASN A 133 6.68 -15.98 -1.55
CA ASN A 133 7.29 -16.15 -2.86
C ASN A 133 8.36 -15.09 -3.18
N ASN A 134 8.47 -14.04 -2.35
CA ASN A 134 9.51 -13.01 -2.46
C ASN A 134 9.55 -12.32 -3.84
N TYR A 135 8.41 -12.21 -4.51
CA TYR A 135 8.33 -11.66 -5.85
C TYR A 135 7.05 -10.86 -6.06
N VAL A 136 7.22 -9.59 -6.43
CA VAL A 136 6.15 -8.79 -7.03
C VAL A 136 6.74 -7.89 -8.12
N LYS A 137 5.98 -7.73 -9.21
CA LYS A 137 6.20 -6.69 -10.22
C LYS A 137 5.02 -5.72 -10.17
N ALA A 138 5.30 -4.44 -9.96
CA ALA A 138 4.26 -3.42 -9.87
C ALA A 138 4.55 -2.25 -10.81
N MET A 139 3.49 -1.71 -11.42
CA MET A 139 3.49 -0.37 -11.99
C MET A 139 3.16 0.62 -10.87
N ARG A 140 3.94 1.69 -10.78
CA ARG A 140 3.70 2.79 -9.85
C ARG A 140 3.22 4.00 -10.63
N LEU A 141 2.20 4.69 -10.12
CA LEU A 141 1.61 5.87 -10.77
C LEU A 141 1.74 7.11 -9.86
N PHE A 142 1.84 8.29 -10.47
CA PHE A 142 2.04 9.56 -9.75
C PHE A 142 1.26 10.71 -10.40
N GLN A 143 0.72 11.60 -9.56
CA GLN A 143 0.14 12.86 -10.02
C GLN A 143 1.19 13.82 -10.58
N GLU A 144 2.32 13.96 -9.90
CA GLU A 144 3.45 14.81 -10.30
C GLU A 144 4.77 14.02 -10.27
N ASP A 145 5.92 14.69 -10.23
CA ASP A 145 7.21 14.02 -10.03
C ASP A 145 7.24 13.32 -8.66
N PRO A 146 7.66 12.04 -8.60
CA PRO A 146 7.48 11.24 -7.40
C PRO A 146 8.37 11.71 -6.24
N LYS A 147 7.74 11.99 -5.10
CA LYS A 147 8.42 12.14 -3.81
C LYS A 147 8.41 10.81 -3.07
N TRP A 148 9.50 10.08 -3.17
CA TRP A 148 9.61 8.73 -2.61
C TRP A 148 9.87 8.66 -1.11
N THR A 149 10.10 9.80 -0.45
CA THR A 149 10.58 9.80 0.94
C THR A 149 9.48 9.29 1.87
N PRO A 150 9.64 8.11 2.50
CA PRO A 150 8.72 7.67 3.53
C PRO A 150 8.91 8.53 4.77
N LEU A 151 7.81 8.95 5.38
CA LEU A 151 7.81 9.59 6.70
C LEU A 151 7.45 8.53 7.74
N ASN A 152 8.47 7.99 8.40
CA ASN A 152 8.30 6.93 9.40
C ASN A 152 7.46 7.43 10.58
N ARG A 153 6.55 6.58 11.07
CA ARG A 153 5.63 6.95 12.15
C ARG A 153 6.37 7.42 13.40
N GLY A 154 5.92 8.54 13.95
CA GLY A 154 6.45 9.14 15.17
C GLY A 154 5.77 10.47 15.49
N PRO A 155 6.04 11.08 16.66
CA PRO A 155 5.32 12.27 17.12
C PRO A 155 5.37 13.46 16.17
N GLU A 156 6.50 13.64 15.45
CA GLU A 156 6.64 14.69 14.44
C GLU A 156 5.73 14.44 13.24
N VAL A 157 5.69 13.19 12.76
CA VAL A 157 4.87 12.78 11.60
C VAL A 157 3.38 12.75 11.96
N ASP A 158 3.02 12.46 13.20
CA ASP A 158 1.64 12.58 13.69
C ASP A 158 1.11 14.02 13.55
N SER A 159 1.98 15.03 13.66
CA SER A 159 1.63 16.45 13.48
C SER A 159 1.67 16.93 12.02
N ASN A 160 2.06 16.07 11.06
CA ASN A 160 2.12 16.41 9.64
C ASN A 160 0.75 16.86 9.11
N SER A 161 0.72 17.89 8.27
CA SER A 161 -0.54 18.45 7.74
C SER A 161 -1.35 17.45 6.92
N HIS A 162 -0.71 16.60 6.12
CA HIS A 162 -1.39 15.57 5.33
C HIS A 162 -1.99 14.49 6.23
N ARG A 163 -1.29 14.13 7.32
CA ARG A 163 -1.85 13.24 8.35
C ARG A 163 -3.07 13.85 9.03
N GLN A 164 -3.02 15.12 9.40
CA GLN A 164 -4.15 15.81 10.03
C GLN A 164 -5.35 15.93 9.09
N THR A 165 -5.12 16.23 7.81
CA THR A 165 -6.17 16.22 6.78
C THR A 165 -6.77 14.83 6.60
N TYR A 166 -5.95 13.78 6.54
CA TYR A 166 -6.41 12.39 6.47
C TYR A 166 -7.31 12.05 7.66
N LEU A 167 -6.86 12.32 8.89
CA LEU A 167 -7.61 12.05 10.11
C LEU A 167 -8.95 12.79 10.13
N ALA A 168 -8.97 14.06 9.72
CA ALA A 168 -10.20 14.83 9.64
C ALA A 168 -11.19 14.26 8.60
N ALA A 169 -10.71 13.72 7.48
CA ALA A 169 -11.54 13.13 6.45
C ALA A 169 -12.16 11.79 6.90
N VAL A 170 -11.41 10.92 7.57
CA VAL A 170 -11.89 9.59 7.99
C VAL A 170 -12.68 9.61 9.30
N SER A 171 -12.57 10.66 10.12
CA SER A 171 -13.33 10.78 11.38
C SER A 171 -14.78 11.24 11.19
N VAL A 172 -15.15 11.66 9.98
CA VAL A 172 -16.49 12.16 9.64
C VAL A 172 -17.39 11.05 9.05
N ASN A 173 -16.81 9.90 8.71
CA ASN A 173 -17.51 8.72 8.18
C ASN A 173 -17.89 7.73 9.28
#